data_AF-A0A1I2M6K6-F1
#
_entry.id   AF-A0A1I2M6K6-F1
#
_cell.length_a   1.000
_cell.length_b   1.000
_cell.length_c   1.000
_cell.angle_alpha   90.00
_cell.angle_beta   90.00
_cell.angle_gamma   90.00
#
_symmetry.space_group_name_H-M   'P 1'
#
loop_
_entity.id
_entity.type
_entity.pdbx_description
1 polymer ?
#
loop_
_entity_poly.entity_id
_entity_poly.type
_entity_poly.pdbx_seq_one_letter_code
_entity_poly.pdbx_strand_id
1 'polypeptide(L)'
;MSATSGNQRVLPDTGIAFAGSGANRTLTVPTNPQAYGTTVVTVRVGDGALTGTATVTVITGRAGTDHITGTDEPDLIFTRDGNDLVDARGGIDLVAAGGGNDVVLADAGDDTADGGLGNDALVGGAGNDVLQGGAGSDGLAGGLGDDVLQGGAGSDLLAGGRGADSFSGGTGTDIAVDFRAGEADTKDATIP
;
A
#
# COMPACT_ATOMS: atom_id res chain seq x y z
N MET A 1 27.85 39.67 -9.13
CA MET A 1 27.74 38.59 -8.14
C MET A 1 26.69 37.64 -8.66
N SER A 2 27.08 36.39 -8.88
CA SER A 2 26.33 35.34 -9.57
C SER A 2 25.45 34.55 -8.58
N ALA A 3 24.24 34.20 -9.00
CA ALA A 3 23.63 32.91 -8.72
C ALA A 3 22.44 32.69 -9.68
N THR A 4 22.71 32.19 -10.88
CA THR A 4 21.66 31.67 -11.78
C THR A 4 21.19 30.32 -11.26
N SER A 5 19.95 30.30 -10.77
CA SER A 5 19.09 29.13 -10.65
C SER A 5 18.96 28.46 -12.01
N GLY A 6 19.44 27.23 -12.12
CA GLY A 6 19.24 26.43 -13.34
C GLY A 6 20.40 25.47 -13.54
N ASN A 7 20.40 24.38 -12.79
CA ASN A 7 21.09 23.15 -13.21
C ASN A 7 20.40 21.98 -12.51
N GLN A 8 19.48 21.37 -13.23
CA GLN A 8 19.11 19.98 -13.01
C GLN A 8 20.40 19.17 -13.16
N ARG A 9 21.01 18.78 -12.03
CA ARG A 9 22.12 17.83 -12.02
C ARG A 9 21.52 16.45 -12.29
N VAL A 10 21.33 16.15 -13.56
CA VAL A 10 21.13 14.77 -14.02
C VAL A 10 22.40 14.02 -13.65
N LEU A 11 22.30 13.06 -12.72
CA LEU A 11 23.39 12.12 -12.50
C LEU A 11 23.44 11.24 -13.76
N PRO A 12 24.54 11.25 -14.54
CA PRO A 12 24.52 10.80 -15.93
C PRO A 12 24.09 9.35 -16.18
N ASP A 13 24.04 8.47 -15.18
CA ASP A 13 23.86 7.03 -15.39
C ASP A 13 22.79 6.37 -14.50
N THR A 14 21.95 7.14 -13.78
CA THR A 14 20.94 6.57 -12.86
C THR A 14 19.49 6.80 -13.26
N GLY A 15 19.22 7.55 -14.32
CA GLY A 15 17.86 7.95 -14.70
C GLY A 15 17.18 8.90 -13.70
N ILE A 16 17.86 9.29 -12.61
CA ILE A 16 17.30 10.15 -11.56
C ILE A 16 17.31 11.61 -12.00
N ALA A 17 16.12 12.21 -12.12
CA ALA A 17 15.92 13.61 -12.47
C ALA A 17 15.22 14.38 -11.33
N PHE A 18 15.74 15.56 -10.98
CA PHE A 18 15.07 16.49 -10.08
C PHE A 18 14.41 17.62 -10.89
N ALA A 19 13.10 17.81 -10.78
CA ALA A 19 12.38 18.90 -11.46
C ALA A 19 11.68 19.84 -10.46
N GLY A 20 11.44 21.10 -10.89
CA GLY A 20 10.72 22.14 -10.14
C GLY A 20 11.59 23.27 -9.56
N SER A 21 10.97 24.44 -9.37
CA SER A 21 11.46 25.56 -8.56
C SER A 21 10.46 25.87 -7.44
N GLY A 22 10.95 26.19 -6.23
CA GLY A 22 10.13 26.41 -5.03
C GLY A 22 10.27 25.33 -3.96
N ALA A 23 9.38 25.32 -2.96
CA ALA A 23 9.42 24.43 -1.78
C ALA A 23 9.22 22.94 -2.10
N ASN A 24 8.60 22.62 -3.24
CA ASN A 24 8.42 21.23 -3.69
C ASN A 24 9.40 20.90 -4.81
N ARG A 25 10.23 19.88 -4.58
CA ARG A 25 11.10 19.28 -5.60
C ARG A 25 10.68 17.83 -5.83
N THR A 26 10.39 17.48 -7.07
CA THR A 26 10.00 16.12 -7.43
C THR A 26 11.25 15.32 -7.81
N LEU A 27 11.44 14.16 -7.17
CA LEU A 27 12.40 13.14 -7.53
C LEU A 27 11.68 12.12 -8.43
N THR A 28 12.11 11.99 -9.69
CA THR A 28 11.60 10.94 -10.57
C THR A 28 12.65 9.84 -10.67
N VAL A 29 12.27 8.62 -10.25
CA VAL A 29 13.06 7.41 -10.44
C VAL A 29 12.37 6.57 -11.53
N PRO A 30 12.88 6.55 -12.77
CA PRO A 30 12.29 5.76 -13.84
C PRO A 30 12.41 4.27 -13.52
N THR A 31 11.28 3.57 -13.51
CA THR A 31 11.23 2.13 -13.28
C THR A 31 11.49 1.37 -14.58
N ASN A 32 12.29 0.32 -14.53
CA ASN A 32 12.29 -0.71 -15.57
C ASN A 32 11.14 -1.68 -15.25
N PRO A 33 10.08 -1.79 -16.08
CA PRO A 33 8.94 -2.65 -15.80
C PRO A 33 9.28 -4.15 -15.73
N GLN A 34 10.51 -4.53 -16.09
CA GLN A 34 11.03 -5.91 -15.99
C GLN A 34 11.97 -6.11 -14.79
N ALA A 35 12.33 -5.05 -14.06
CA ALA A 35 13.16 -5.16 -12.87
C ALA A 35 12.34 -5.74 -11.70
N TYR A 36 12.96 -6.65 -10.95
CA TYR A 36 12.41 -7.29 -9.75
C TYR A 36 13.49 -7.25 -8.65
N GLY A 37 13.09 -7.40 -7.40
CA GLY A 37 13.96 -7.34 -6.22
C GLY A 37 13.79 -6.07 -5.39
N THR A 38 14.71 -5.87 -4.45
CA THR A 38 14.64 -4.82 -3.43
C THR A 38 15.54 -3.64 -3.78
N THR A 39 15.00 -2.42 -3.74
CA THR A 39 15.74 -1.16 -3.94
C THR A 39 15.44 -0.21 -2.79
N VAL A 40 16.46 0.36 -2.15
CA VAL A 40 16.27 1.39 -1.13
C VAL A 40 16.41 2.77 -1.77
N VAL A 41 15.38 3.61 -1.63
CA VAL A 41 15.40 5.00 -2.08
C VAL A 41 15.64 5.89 -0.87
N THR A 42 16.77 6.61 -0.86
CA THR A 42 17.10 7.59 0.20
C THR A 42 17.01 9.01 -0.35
N VAL A 43 16.14 9.83 0.23
CA VAL A 43 16.06 11.28 -0.04
C VAL A 43 16.70 12.03 1.11
N ARG A 44 17.68 12.89 0.81
CA ARG A 44 18.30 13.79 1.80
C ARG A 44 18.03 15.23 1.42
N VAL A 45 17.50 16.00 2.37
CA VAL A 45 17.34 17.45 2.24
C VAL A 45 18.31 18.11 3.21
N GLY A 46 19.07 19.08 2.68
CA GLY A 46 20.04 19.86 3.44
C GLY A 46 20.28 21.18 2.73
N ASP A 47 19.45 22.18 3.01
CA ASP A 47 19.57 23.53 2.44
C ASP A 47 19.81 24.63 3.50
N GLY A 48 20.13 24.21 4.72
CA GLY A 48 20.40 25.10 5.85
C GLY A 48 19.15 25.52 6.63
N ALA A 49 17.95 25.35 6.08
CA ALA A 49 16.67 25.57 6.77
C ALA A 49 15.96 24.27 7.14
N LEU A 50 16.11 23.22 6.32
CA LEU A 50 15.61 21.87 6.59
C LEU A 50 16.76 20.87 6.53
N THR A 51 16.83 19.99 7.53
CA THR A 51 17.68 18.80 7.53
C THR A 51 16.82 17.58 7.75
N GLY A 52 16.83 16.64 6.81
CA GLY A 52 16.02 15.43 6.91
C GLY A 52 16.54 14.34 5.97
N THR A 53 16.39 13.09 6.40
CA THR A 53 16.58 11.91 5.56
C THR A 53 15.31 11.10 5.62
N ALA A 54 14.77 10.73 4.46
CA ALA A 54 13.67 9.78 4.34
C ALA A 54 14.16 8.58 3.53
N THR A 55 13.77 7.39 3.96
CA THR A 55 14.06 6.12 3.29
C THR A 55 12.76 5.39 3.05
N VAL A 56 12.62 4.83 1.85
CA VAL A 56 11.55 3.88 1.52
C VAL A 56 12.20 2.71 0.81
N THR A 57 11.80 1.49 1.16
CA THR A 57 12.20 0.30 0.42
C THR A 57 11.17 0.03 -0.67
N VAL A 58 11.63 -0.19 -1.89
CA VAL A 58 10.79 -0.63 -3.00
C VAL A 58 11.06 -2.11 -3.23
N ILE A 59 10.03 -2.94 -3.13
CA ILE A 59 10.11 -4.38 -3.37
C ILE A 59 9.24 -4.71 -4.57
N THR A 60 9.80 -5.41 -5.56
CA THR A 60 9.05 -5.79 -6.75
C THR A 60 9.18 -7.27 -7.05
N GLY A 61 8.05 -7.96 -7.13
CA GLY A 61 7.93 -9.35 -7.54
C GLY A 61 8.22 -9.57 -9.03
N ARG A 62 8.20 -10.84 -9.40
CA ARG A 62 8.27 -11.32 -10.78
C ARG A 62 6.85 -11.50 -11.30
N ALA A 63 6.68 -12.24 -12.38
CA ALA A 63 5.38 -12.79 -12.73
C ALA A 63 5.33 -14.23 -12.21
N GLY A 64 4.13 -14.69 -11.83
CA GLY A 64 3.90 -15.96 -11.14
C GLY A 64 3.98 -15.81 -9.61
N THR A 65 3.64 -16.88 -8.90
CA THR A 65 3.61 -16.90 -7.43
C THR A 65 4.96 -16.55 -6.79
N ASP A 66 4.94 -15.47 -6.03
CA ASP A 66 6.03 -14.98 -5.21
C ASP A 66 5.69 -15.07 -3.70
N HIS A 67 6.74 -15.06 -2.89
CA HIS A 67 6.65 -14.82 -1.45
C HIS A 67 7.55 -13.64 -1.13
N ILE A 68 6.93 -12.53 -0.74
CA ILE A 68 7.58 -11.27 -0.44
C ILE A 68 7.52 -11.02 1.06
N THR A 69 8.65 -10.59 1.62
CA THR A 69 8.73 -10.14 3.00
C THR A 69 9.36 -8.75 3.03
N GLY A 70 8.65 -7.81 3.67
CA GLY A 70 9.04 -6.43 3.90
C GLY A 70 10.04 -6.24 5.03
N THR A 71 10.14 -4.99 5.47
CA THR A 71 11.00 -4.49 6.54
C THR A 71 10.15 -3.94 7.69
N ASP A 72 10.76 -3.48 8.79
CA ASP A 72 9.99 -2.84 9.88
C ASP A 72 9.90 -1.31 9.65
N GLU A 73 10.14 -0.89 8.40
CA GLU A 73 10.17 0.47 7.91
C GLU A 73 9.25 0.61 6.70
N PRO A 74 8.82 1.84 6.34
CA PRO A 74 7.91 2.04 5.22
C PRO A 74 8.40 1.41 3.91
N ASP A 75 7.57 0.53 3.38
CA ASP A 75 7.79 -0.21 2.16
C ASP A 75 6.80 0.17 1.05
N LEU A 76 7.22 -0.04 -0.18
CA LEU A 76 6.41 0.09 -1.38
C LEU A 76 6.56 -1.21 -2.19
N ILE A 77 5.53 -2.04 -2.16
CA ILE A 77 5.54 -3.42 -2.60
C ILE A 77 4.65 -3.58 -3.84
N PHE A 78 5.20 -4.18 -4.90
CA PHE A 78 4.47 -4.54 -6.11
C PHE A 78 4.69 -6.01 -6.44
N THR A 79 3.69 -6.88 -6.33
CA THR A 79 3.88 -8.33 -6.58
C THR A 79 3.71 -8.71 -8.05
N ARG A 80 2.78 -8.05 -8.75
CA ARG A 80 2.40 -8.20 -10.19
C ARG A 80 1.41 -9.36 -10.41
N ASP A 81 1.49 -10.03 -11.57
CA ASP A 81 0.66 -11.19 -11.85
C ASP A 81 1.21 -12.40 -11.10
N GLY A 82 0.37 -13.21 -10.47
CA GLY A 82 0.77 -14.32 -9.62
C GLY A 82 -0.25 -14.53 -8.51
N ASN A 83 -0.27 -15.70 -7.89
CA ASN A 83 -0.93 -15.84 -6.59
C ASN A 83 0.16 -15.66 -5.55
N ASP A 84 0.23 -14.51 -4.92
CA ASP A 84 1.37 -14.06 -4.15
C ASP A 84 1.08 -14.08 -2.65
N LEU A 85 2.14 -14.19 -1.85
CA LEU A 85 2.10 -14.03 -0.40
C LEU A 85 2.98 -12.84 -0.01
N VAL A 86 2.40 -11.85 0.64
CA VAL A 86 3.09 -10.67 1.16
C VAL A 86 2.98 -10.63 2.68
N ASP A 87 4.12 -10.48 3.33
CA ASP A 87 4.27 -10.12 4.74
C ASP A 87 5.01 -8.76 4.76
N ALA A 88 4.28 -7.66 4.92
CA ALA A 88 4.84 -6.30 4.88
C ALA A 88 5.56 -5.93 6.19
N ARG A 89 5.16 -6.57 7.30
CA ARG A 89 5.64 -6.41 8.68
C ARG A 89 5.25 -5.09 9.34
N GLY A 90 6.12 -4.11 9.35
CA GLY A 90 5.96 -2.93 10.19
C GLY A 90 6.29 -1.71 9.40
N GLY A 91 5.61 -0.60 9.65
CA GLY A 91 5.90 0.62 8.89
C GLY A 91 4.63 1.37 8.54
N ILE A 92 4.65 1.97 7.36
CA ILE A 92 3.47 2.54 6.71
C ILE A 92 3.67 2.08 5.28
N ASP A 93 3.00 1.01 4.92
CA ASP A 93 3.30 0.26 3.73
C ASP A 93 2.28 0.55 2.63
N LEU A 94 2.77 0.55 1.39
CA LEU A 94 1.93 0.59 0.20
C LEU A 94 2.13 -0.70 -0.58
N VAL A 95 1.12 -1.56 -0.56
CA VAL A 95 1.11 -2.85 -1.26
C VAL A 95 0.13 -2.81 -2.42
N ALA A 96 0.61 -3.19 -3.60
CA ALA A 96 -0.25 -3.55 -4.71
C ALA A 96 0.12 -4.97 -5.16
N ALA A 97 -0.80 -5.90 -4.93
CA ALA A 97 -0.58 -7.31 -5.22
C ALA A 97 -0.67 -7.50 -6.74
N GLY A 98 -1.83 -7.33 -7.36
CA GLY A 98 -1.93 -7.13 -8.80
C GLY A 98 -2.90 -8.09 -9.43
N GLY A 99 -2.45 -9.26 -9.88
CA GLY A 99 -3.33 -10.18 -10.57
C GLY A 99 -3.13 -11.63 -10.18
N GLY A 100 -4.11 -12.22 -9.53
CA GLY A 100 -4.16 -13.60 -9.09
C GLY A 100 -4.91 -13.66 -7.77
N ASN A 101 -4.80 -14.76 -7.04
CA ASN A 101 -5.41 -14.85 -5.72
C ASN A 101 -4.32 -14.62 -4.68
N ASP A 102 -4.25 -13.41 -4.17
CA ASP A 102 -3.16 -12.93 -3.34
C ASP A 102 -3.49 -13.00 -1.85
N VAL A 103 -2.45 -13.11 -1.03
CA VAL A 103 -2.55 -13.00 0.44
C VAL A 103 -1.62 -11.89 0.89
N VAL A 104 -2.16 -10.83 1.49
CA VAL A 104 -1.40 -9.71 2.01
C VAL A 104 -1.62 -9.58 3.51
N LEU A 105 -0.51 -9.60 4.25
CA LEU A 105 -0.44 -9.27 5.67
C LEU A 105 0.33 -7.94 5.77
N ALA A 106 -0.36 -6.85 6.07
CA ALA A 106 0.27 -5.53 6.25
C ALA A 106 0.87 -5.37 7.66
N ASP A 107 0.29 -6.06 8.64
CA ASP A 107 0.75 -6.18 10.02
C ASP A 107 0.67 -4.89 10.86
N ALA A 108 1.73 -4.08 11.02
CA ALA A 108 1.71 -2.94 11.94
C ALA A 108 2.04 -1.62 11.24
N GLY A 109 1.10 -0.71 11.19
CA GLY A 109 1.22 0.48 10.36
C GLY A 109 -0.11 1.09 10.03
N ASP A 110 -0.11 2.33 9.54
CA ASP A 110 -1.29 2.85 8.85
C ASP A 110 -1.13 2.50 7.37
N ASP A 111 -1.52 1.29 6.98
CA ASP A 111 -1.10 0.69 5.71
C ASP A 111 -2.13 0.89 4.59
N THR A 112 -1.69 0.72 3.35
CA THR A 112 -2.57 0.71 2.17
C THR A 112 -2.28 -0.53 1.34
N ALA A 113 -3.30 -1.37 1.14
CA ALA A 113 -3.18 -2.59 0.34
C ALA A 113 -4.28 -2.67 -0.74
N ASP A 114 -3.89 -2.98 -1.97
CA ASP A 114 -4.76 -3.26 -3.13
C ASP A 114 -4.51 -4.69 -3.64
N GLY A 115 -5.53 -5.54 -3.60
CA GLY A 115 -5.48 -6.93 -4.06
C GLY A 115 -5.43 -7.00 -5.59
N GLY A 116 -6.32 -6.27 -6.25
CA GLY A 116 -6.30 -6.10 -7.70
C GLY A 116 -7.29 -7.03 -8.41
N LEU A 117 -6.81 -7.98 -9.19
CA LEU A 117 -7.65 -8.95 -9.91
C LEU A 117 -7.52 -10.33 -9.26
N GLY A 118 -8.64 -11.01 -9.07
CA GLY A 118 -8.69 -12.35 -8.50
C GLY A 118 -9.31 -12.33 -7.10
N ASN A 119 -9.31 -13.47 -6.42
CA ASN A 119 -9.94 -13.58 -5.10
C ASN A 119 -8.87 -13.43 -4.02
N ASP A 120 -8.83 -12.27 -3.39
CA ASP A 120 -7.73 -11.85 -2.54
C ASP A 120 -8.07 -11.97 -1.05
N ALA A 121 -7.05 -12.11 -0.23
CA ALA A 121 -7.14 -12.07 1.24
C ALA A 121 -6.22 -10.98 1.78
N LEU A 122 -6.78 -9.89 2.26
CA LEU A 122 -6.04 -8.73 2.76
C LEU A 122 -6.27 -8.57 4.27
N VAL A 123 -5.19 -8.44 5.03
CA VAL A 123 -5.21 -8.20 6.47
C VAL A 123 -4.39 -6.94 6.77
N GLY A 124 -5.04 -5.90 7.31
CA GLY A 124 -4.42 -4.64 7.71
C GLY A 124 -3.54 -4.82 8.94
N GLY A 125 -4.15 -5.26 10.05
CA GLY A 125 -3.45 -5.59 11.28
C GLY A 125 -3.64 -4.52 12.34
N ALA A 126 -2.65 -3.69 12.61
CA ALA A 126 -2.72 -2.67 13.65
C ALA A 126 -2.34 -1.28 13.12
N GLY A 127 -3.28 -0.35 13.21
CA GLY A 127 -3.20 1.01 12.70
C GLY A 127 -4.48 1.33 11.92
N ASN A 128 -4.54 2.49 11.28
CA ASN A 128 -5.71 2.86 10.48
C ASN A 128 -5.44 2.50 9.02
N ASP A 129 -5.96 1.34 8.60
CA ASP A 129 -5.61 0.74 7.33
C ASP A 129 -6.61 1.10 6.21
N VAL A 130 -6.12 1.08 4.97
CA VAL A 130 -6.93 1.20 3.76
C VAL A 130 -6.77 -0.05 2.92
N LEU A 131 -7.83 -0.87 2.85
CA LEU A 131 -7.83 -2.14 2.14
C LEU A 131 -8.80 -2.08 0.95
N GLN A 132 -8.33 -2.47 -0.23
CA GLN A 132 -9.11 -2.57 -1.45
C GLN A 132 -8.98 -3.97 -2.06
N GLY A 133 -10.07 -4.73 -2.13
CA GLY A 133 -10.09 -6.07 -2.71
C GLY A 133 -9.86 -6.02 -4.23
N GLY A 134 -10.71 -5.29 -4.92
CA GLY A 134 -10.58 -5.06 -6.35
C GLY A 134 -11.63 -5.85 -7.12
N ALA A 135 -11.24 -6.80 -7.97
CA ALA A 135 -12.16 -7.60 -8.76
C ALA A 135 -12.03 -9.08 -8.44
N GLY A 136 -13.05 -9.65 -7.82
CA GLY A 136 -13.10 -11.03 -7.39
C GLY A 136 -13.96 -11.14 -6.14
N SER A 137 -13.97 -12.31 -5.51
CA SER A 137 -14.63 -12.47 -4.20
C SER A 137 -13.56 -12.41 -3.12
N ASP A 138 -13.48 -11.26 -2.47
CA ASP A 138 -12.34 -10.89 -1.63
C ASP A 138 -12.67 -11.02 -0.13
N GLY A 139 -11.63 -11.28 0.67
CA GLY A 139 -11.69 -11.29 2.13
C GLY A 139 -10.80 -10.18 2.70
N LEU A 140 -11.41 -9.16 3.31
CA LEU A 140 -10.70 -8.03 3.89
C LEU A 140 -10.88 -8.03 5.41
N ALA A 141 -9.78 -7.90 6.15
CA ALA A 141 -9.78 -7.76 7.61
C ALA A 141 -8.98 -6.52 8.02
N GLY A 142 -9.63 -5.49 8.57
CA GLY A 142 -9.01 -4.25 9.05
C GLY A 142 -8.10 -4.52 10.24
N GLY A 143 -8.67 -4.84 11.39
CA GLY A 143 -7.92 -5.31 12.55
C GLY A 143 -8.09 -4.40 13.75
N LEU A 144 -7.05 -3.66 14.16
CA LEU A 144 -7.08 -2.70 15.25
C LEU A 144 -6.89 -1.30 14.69
N GLY A 145 -7.85 -0.41 14.87
CA GLY A 145 -7.78 0.97 14.39
C GLY A 145 -9.05 1.33 13.66
N ASP A 146 -9.11 2.55 13.14
CA ASP A 146 -10.26 3.02 12.37
C ASP A 146 -9.99 2.75 10.88
N ASP A 147 -10.52 1.64 10.36
CA ASP A 147 -10.13 1.12 9.05
C ASP A 147 -11.10 1.51 7.92
N VAL A 148 -10.60 1.52 6.68
CA VAL A 148 -11.40 1.70 5.47
C VAL A 148 -11.28 0.46 4.59
N LEU A 149 -12.37 -0.29 4.45
CA LEU A 149 -12.42 -1.52 3.66
C LEU A 149 -13.33 -1.35 2.43
N GLN A 150 -12.80 -1.65 1.25
CA GLN A 150 -13.51 -1.58 -0.03
C GLN A 150 -13.41 -2.94 -0.74
N GLY A 151 -14.53 -3.66 -0.86
CA GLY A 151 -14.58 -4.97 -1.53
C GLY A 151 -14.30 -4.84 -3.02
N GLY A 152 -15.12 -4.07 -3.72
CA GLY A 152 -14.94 -3.78 -5.13
C GLY A 152 -15.98 -4.52 -5.96
N ALA A 153 -15.55 -5.44 -6.82
CA ALA A 153 -16.45 -6.16 -7.70
C ALA A 153 -16.44 -7.66 -7.38
N GLY A 154 -17.52 -8.19 -6.83
CA GLY A 154 -17.73 -9.61 -6.67
C GLY A 154 -18.61 -9.92 -5.48
N SER A 155 -18.15 -10.71 -4.52
CA SER A 155 -18.98 -11.04 -3.35
C SER A 155 -18.06 -11.15 -2.18
N ASP A 156 -17.98 -10.04 -1.45
CA ASP A 156 -16.85 -9.77 -0.58
C ASP A 156 -17.22 -9.98 0.89
N LEU A 157 -16.23 -10.36 1.70
CA LEU A 157 -16.34 -10.42 3.15
C LEU A 157 -15.42 -9.38 3.77
N LEU A 158 -16.01 -8.39 4.45
CA LEU A 158 -15.28 -7.27 5.03
C LEU A 158 -15.44 -7.32 6.55
N ALA A 159 -14.33 -7.48 7.29
CA ALA A 159 -14.31 -7.51 8.74
C ALA A 159 -13.49 -6.32 9.25
N GLY A 160 -14.14 -5.30 9.81
CA GLY A 160 -13.43 -4.10 10.27
C GLY A 160 -12.56 -4.37 11.49
N GLY A 161 -13.03 -5.23 12.41
CA GLY A 161 -12.32 -5.48 13.65
C GLY A 161 -12.66 -4.43 14.70
N ARG A 162 -11.66 -3.96 15.45
CA ARG A 162 -11.85 -2.99 16.53
C ARG A 162 -11.55 -1.58 16.04
N GLY A 163 -12.58 -0.76 16.01
CA GLY A 163 -12.45 0.69 15.86
C GLY A 163 -13.72 1.26 15.27
N ALA A 164 -13.62 2.44 14.68
CA ALA A 164 -14.68 3.08 13.95
C ALA A 164 -14.50 2.88 12.44
N ASP A 165 -14.88 1.70 11.96
CA ASP A 165 -14.59 1.29 10.58
C ASP A 165 -15.61 1.81 9.55
N SER A 166 -15.12 1.98 8.33
CA SER A 166 -15.87 2.34 7.12
C SER A 166 -15.80 1.22 6.08
N PHE A 167 -16.95 0.90 5.49
CA PHE A 167 -17.09 -0.21 4.54
C PHE A 167 -17.75 0.24 3.24
N SER A 168 -17.30 -0.32 2.12
CA SER A 168 -17.97 -0.27 0.82
C SER A 168 -17.88 -1.64 0.17
N GLY A 169 -19.01 -2.32 -0.06
CA GLY A 169 -19.03 -3.64 -0.70
C GLY A 169 -18.75 -3.50 -2.19
N GLY A 170 -19.50 -2.60 -2.85
CA GLY A 170 -19.36 -2.38 -4.27
C GLY A 170 -20.31 -3.26 -5.05
N THR A 171 -19.91 -3.78 -6.22
CA THR A 171 -20.86 -4.56 -7.02
C THR A 171 -20.93 -6.00 -6.53
N GLY A 172 -22.12 -6.44 -6.16
CA GLY A 172 -22.45 -7.85 -5.99
C GLY A 172 -23.17 -8.12 -4.67
N THR A 173 -22.74 -9.13 -3.92
CA THR A 173 -23.39 -9.49 -2.64
C THR A 173 -22.35 -9.60 -1.56
N ASP A 174 -22.29 -8.57 -0.72
CA ASP A 174 -21.20 -8.37 0.21
C ASP A 174 -21.69 -8.46 1.64
N ILE A 175 -20.83 -8.96 2.52
CA ILE A 175 -21.08 -9.09 3.95
C ILE A 175 -20.04 -8.26 4.68
N ALA A 176 -20.49 -7.31 5.49
CA ALA A 176 -19.62 -6.61 6.41
C ALA A 176 -19.93 -6.99 7.87
N VAL A 177 -18.87 -7.11 8.66
CA VAL A 177 -18.89 -7.40 10.10
C VAL A 177 -18.04 -6.32 10.80
N ASP A 178 -18.61 -5.64 11.78
CA ASP A 178 -17.96 -4.54 12.54
C ASP A 178 -18.02 -4.87 14.04
N PHE A 179 -16.86 -4.96 14.70
CA PHE A 179 -16.75 -5.30 16.12
C PHE A 179 -16.41 -4.06 16.97
N ARG A 180 -17.34 -3.11 17.04
CA ARG A 180 -17.21 -1.95 17.92
C ARG A 180 -17.22 -2.34 19.40
N ALA A 181 -16.20 -1.93 20.15
CA ALA A 181 -16.17 -2.13 21.59
C ALA A 181 -17.31 -1.35 22.29
N GLY A 182 -18.32 -2.05 22.81
CA GLY A 182 -19.38 -1.48 23.64
C GLY A 182 -20.66 -1.05 22.91
N GLU A 183 -20.72 -1.20 21.59
CA GLU A 183 -21.96 -1.12 20.83
C GLU A 183 -22.49 -2.53 20.59
N ALA A 184 -23.80 -2.72 20.61
CA ALA A 184 -24.38 -3.95 20.11
C ALA A 184 -23.99 -4.08 18.62
N ASP A 185 -23.65 -5.30 18.20
CA ASP A 185 -23.51 -5.68 16.80
C ASP A 185 -24.72 -5.17 16.01
N THR A 186 -24.53 -4.06 15.32
CA THR A 186 -25.57 -3.30 14.60
C THR A 186 -25.22 -3.15 13.13
N LYS A 187 -24.14 -3.80 12.69
CA LYS A 187 -23.58 -3.67 11.35
C LYS A 187 -23.23 -4.99 10.68
N ASP A 188 -23.63 -6.14 11.25
CA ASP A 188 -23.87 -7.34 10.45
C ASP A 188 -24.96 -7.03 9.41
N ALA A 189 -24.51 -6.56 8.24
CA ALA A 189 -25.38 -6.07 7.18
C ALA A 189 -24.85 -6.53 5.82
N THR A 190 -25.78 -6.92 4.96
CA THR A 190 -25.49 -7.03 3.54
C THR A 190 -25.30 -5.61 3.01
N ILE A 191 -24.12 -5.29 2.51
CA ILE A 191 -23.82 -3.97 1.94
C ILE A 191 -23.86 -4.07 0.40
N PRO A 192 -24.44 -3.06 -0.28
CA PRO A 192 -24.47 -2.99 -1.73
C PRO A 192 -23.29 -2.20 -2.32
#